data_AF-A0A350IV74-F1
#
_entry.id   AF-A0A350IV74-F1
#
_cell.length_a   1.000
_cell.length_b   1.000
_cell.length_c   1.000
_cell.angle_alpha   90.00
_cell.angle_beta   90.00
_cell.angle_gamma   90.00
#
_symmetry.space_group_name_H-M   'P 1'
#
loop_
_entity.id
_entity.type
_entity.pdbx_description
1 polymer ?
#
loop_
_entity_poly.entity_id
_entity_poly.type
_entity_poly.pdbx_seq_one_letter_code
_entity_poly.pdbx_strand_id
1 'polypeptide(L)'
;CWTGTGVSIAANKVPGIRAALCKDAETARAARRWNGANVLAMALDGATPEAAQAIVDAFLGSAGVEPEEAANVERVAVMERRYAGHGGERRSAEV
;
A
#
# COMPACT_ATOMS: atom_id res chain seq x y z
N CYS A 1 8.17 5.58 -9.08
CA CYS A 1 9.55 5.34 -9.61
C CYS A 1 9.42 4.63 -10.96
N TRP A 2 10.52 4.27 -11.64
CA TRP A 2 10.45 3.64 -12.98
C TRP A 2 9.45 2.47 -13.03
N THR A 3 9.64 1.43 -12.21
CA THR A 3 8.75 0.25 -12.16
C THR A 3 7.64 0.32 -11.11
N GLY A 4 7.68 1.31 -10.20
CA GLY A 4 6.82 1.37 -9.01
C GLY A 4 7.17 0.37 -7.91
N THR A 5 7.87 -0.73 -8.23
CA THR A 5 8.26 -1.79 -7.29
C THR A 5 9.12 -1.30 -6.13
N GLY A 6 10.12 -0.46 -6.40
CA GLY A 6 10.98 0.06 -5.33
C GLY A 6 10.21 0.93 -4.33
N VAL A 7 9.26 1.73 -4.83
CA VAL A 7 8.40 2.59 -4.00
C VAL A 7 7.46 1.73 -3.16
N SER A 8 6.81 0.72 -3.74
CA SER A 8 5.92 -0.16 -2.98
C SER A 8 6.67 -0.97 -1.92
N ILE A 9 7.86 -1.50 -2.23
CA ILE A 9 8.69 -2.24 -1.26
C ILE A 9 9.07 -1.32 -0.10
N ALA A 10 9.59 -0.13 -0.39
CA ALA A 10 10.04 0.81 0.64
C ALA A 10 8.87 1.31 1.51
N ALA A 11 7.77 1.73 0.90
CA ALA A 11 6.61 2.24 1.62
C ALA A 11 6.01 1.20 2.58
N ASN A 12 5.91 -0.07 2.16
CA ASN A 12 5.40 -1.16 2.99
C ASN A 12 6.32 -1.54 4.18
N LYS A 13 7.52 -0.94 4.32
CA LYS A 13 8.35 -1.11 5.53
C LYS A 13 7.95 -0.17 6.66
N VAL A 14 7.13 0.83 6.39
CA VAL A 14 6.62 1.76 7.40
C VAL A 14 5.38 1.15 8.06
N PRO A 15 5.36 0.99 9.40
CA PRO A 15 4.16 0.55 10.09
C PRO A 15 2.94 1.43 9.75
N GLY A 16 1.80 0.79 9.51
CA GLY A 16 0.53 1.37 9.11
C GLY A 16 0.35 1.48 7.59
N ILE A 17 1.40 1.30 6.79
CA ILE A 17 1.33 1.44 5.34
C ILE A 17 1.00 0.12 4.66
N ARG A 18 0.00 0.17 3.78
CA ARG A 18 -0.32 -0.86 2.79
C ARG A 18 -0.28 -0.21 1.41
N ALA A 19 0.90 -0.23 0.81
CA ALA A 19 1.15 0.33 -0.50
C ALA A 19 0.93 -0.73 -1.60
N ALA A 20 0.00 -0.45 -2.51
CA ALA A 20 -0.29 -1.32 -3.64
C ALA A 20 0.34 -0.77 -4.92
N LEU A 21 1.05 -1.61 -5.68
CA LEU A 21 1.52 -1.28 -7.02
C LEU A 21 0.41 -1.56 -8.03
N CYS A 22 -0.12 -0.51 -8.63
CA CYS A 22 -1.20 -0.61 -9.62
C CYS A 22 -0.70 -0.18 -11.00
N LYS A 23 -1.11 -0.92 -12.03
CA LYS A 23 -0.76 -0.63 -13.43
C LYS A 23 -1.96 -0.20 -14.27
N ASP A 24 -3.16 -0.29 -13.71
CA ASP A 24 -4.41 0.08 -14.35
C ASP A 24 -5.46 0.49 -13.29
N ALA A 25 -6.56 1.08 -13.76
CA ALA A 25 -7.64 1.57 -12.90
C ALA A 25 -8.37 0.45 -12.16
N GLU A 26 -8.40 -0.77 -12.69
CA GLU A 26 -9.08 -1.89 -12.05
C GLU A 26 -8.30 -2.37 -10.82
N THR A 27 -6.99 -2.58 -10.97
CA THR A 27 -6.08 -2.92 -9.87
C THR A 27 -6.05 -1.84 -8.80
N ALA A 28 -6.17 -0.56 -9.16
CA ALA A 28 -6.33 0.53 -8.19
C ALA A 28 -7.63 0.45 -7.37
N ARG A 29 -8.77 0.19 -8.02
CA ARG A 29 -10.06 -0.03 -7.32
C ARG A 29 -9.99 -1.25 -6.41
N ALA A 30 -9.46 -2.35 -6.92
CA ALA A 30 -9.30 -3.61 -6.20
C ALA A 30 -8.37 -3.45 -4.98
N ALA A 31 -7.26 -2.74 -5.12
CA ALA A 31 -6.33 -2.49 -4.01
C ALA A 31 -7.00 -1.81 -2.82
N ARG A 32 -7.92 -0.87 -3.08
CA ARG A 32 -8.71 -0.23 -2.02
C ARG A 32 -9.69 -1.22 -1.38
N ARG A 33 -10.48 -1.90 -2.20
CA ARG A 33 -11.57 -2.78 -1.77
C ARG A 33 -11.10 -4.04 -1.05
N TRP A 34 -10.04 -4.69 -1.55
CA TRP A 34 -9.63 -6.00 -1.06
C TRP A 34 -8.45 -5.94 -0.11
N ASN A 35 -7.51 -5.02 -0.34
CA ASN A 35 -6.29 -4.94 0.46
C ASN A 35 -6.35 -3.83 1.51
N GLY A 36 -7.40 -3.00 1.49
CA GLY A 36 -7.45 -1.80 2.32
C GLY A 36 -6.22 -0.91 2.11
N ALA A 37 -5.70 -0.88 0.87
CA ALA A 37 -4.49 -0.15 0.54
C ALA A 37 -4.69 1.34 0.82
N ASN A 38 -3.76 1.96 1.54
CA ASN A 38 -3.83 3.39 1.88
C ASN A 38 -2.75 4.21 1.17
N VAL A 39 -1.88 3.55 0.42
CA VAL A 39 -0.89 4.19 -0.46
C VAL A 39 -0.98 3.56 -1.84
N LEU A 40 -1.00 4.41 -2.86
CA LEU A 40 -0.91 4.02 -4.26
C LEU A 40 0.55 4.14 -4.72
N ALA A 41 1.11 3.05 -5.23
CA ALA A 41 2.37 3.05 -5.97
C ALA A 41 2.07 2.82 -7.46
N MET A 42 2.71 3.59 -8.33
CA MET A 42 2.59 3.48 -9.78
C MET A 42 3.95 3.37 -10.45
N ALA A 43 3.99 2.65 -11.57
CA ALA A 43 5.11 2.64 -12.49
C ALA A 43 5.04 3.87 -13.41
N LEU A 44 6.20 4.46 -13.69
CA LEU A 44 6.34 5.43 -14.78
C LEU A 44 6.48 4.72 -16.13
N ASP A 45 7.10 3.55 -16.12
CA ASP A 45 7.30 2.73 -17.30
C ASP A 45 5.95 2.28 -17.89
N GLY A 46 5.71 2.63 -19.15
CA GLY A 46 4.49 2.30 -19.88
C GLY A 46 3.23 3.11 -19.48
N ALA A 47 3.33 4.08 -18.57
CA ALA A 47 2.19 4.90 -18.18
C ALA A 47 2.04 6.14 -19.08
N THR A 48 0.88 6.30 -19.72
CA THR A 48 0.47 7.58 -20.32
C THR A 48 -0.15 8.50 -19.26
N PRO A 49 -0.20 9.82 -19.47
CA PRO A 49 -0.87 10.74 -18.55
C PRO A 49 -2.33 10.36 -18.28
N GLU A 50 -3.06 9.91 -19.31
CA GLU A 50 -4.46 9.51 -19.20
C GLU A 50 -4.61 8.23 -18.38
N ALA A 51 -3.73 7.24 -18.60
CA ALA A 51 -3.71 6.02 -17.81
C ALA A 51 -3.38 6.31 -16.34
N ALA A 52 -2.38 7.17 -16.09
CA ALA A 52 -2.00 7.58 -14.74
C ALA A 52 -3.16 8.28 -14.02
N GLN A 53 -3.86 9.19 -14.71
CA GLN A 53 -5.04 9.86 -14.16
C GLN A 53 -6.15 8.86 -13.81
N ALA A 54 -6.45 7.93 -14.72
CA ALA A 54 -7.47 6.91 -14.49
C ALA A 54 -7.14 6.00 -13.29
N ILE A 55 -5.86 5.66 -13.08
CA ILE A 55 -5.40 4.90 -11.90
C ILE A 55 -5.63 5.69 -10.62
N VAL A 56 -5.25 6.97 -10.60
CA VAL A 56 -5.41 7.86 -9.44
C VAL A 56 -6.89 8.05 -9.11
N ASP A 57 -7.73 8.35 -10.10
CA ASP A 57 -9.16 8.53 -9.92
C ASP A 57 -9.83 7.26 -9.38
N ALA A 58 -9.45 6.09 -9.92
CA ALA A 58 -9.91 4.80 -9.44
C ALA A 58 -9.55 4.54 -7.96
N PHE A 59 -8.31 4.85 -7.56
CA PHE A 59 -7.83 4.65 -6.20
C PHE A 59 -8.51 5.61 -5.21
N LEU A 60 -8.63 6.89 -5.57
CA LEU A 60 -9.23 7.91 -4.70
C LEU A 60 -10.76 7.82 -4.65
N GLY A 61 -11.39 7.41 -5.76
CA GLY A 61 -12.84 7.20 -5.85
C GLY A 61 -13.33 5.91 -5.20
N SER A 62 -12.44 5.01 -4.79
CA SER A 62 -12.78 3.77 -4.09
C SER A 62 -12.44 3.86 -2.60
N ALA A 63 -13.37 3.45 -1.75
CA ALA A 63 -13.21 3.47 -0.30
C ALA A 63 -13.84 2.24 0.34
N GLY A 64 -13.35 1.92 1.54
CA GLY A 64 -13.81 0.76 2.31
C GLY A 64 -13.10 -0.53 1.91
N VAL A 65 -13.00 -1.43 2.88
CA VAL A 65 -12.62 -2.83 2.67
C VAL A 65 -13.90 -3.63 2.55
N GLU A 66 -13.99 -4.48 1.53
CA GLU A 66 -15.12 -5.41 1.38
C GLU A 66 -15.18 -6.33 2.62
N PRO A 67 -16.37 -6.59 3.19
CA PRO A 67 -16.50 -7.37 4.42
C PRO A 67 -15.81 -8.74 4.36
N GLU A 68 -15.84 -9.38 3.20
CA GLU A 68 -15.21 -10.68 2.93
C GLU A 68 -13.68 -10.63 3.07
N GLU A 69 -13.09 -9.47 2.80
CA GLU A 69 -11.64 -9.25 2.79
C GLU A 69 -11.11 -8.72 4.13
N ALA A 70 -11.99 -8.33 5.06
CA ALA A 70 -11.62 -7.80 6.37
C ALA A 70 -10.69 -8.75 7.15
N ALA A 71 -10.94 -10.06 7.06
CA ALA A 71 -10.09 -11.07 7.71
C ALA A 71 -8.67 -11.12 7.11
N ASN A 72 -8.52 -10.89 5.80
CA ASN A 72 -7.22 -10.86 5.14
C ASN A 72 -6.44 -9.61 5.50
N VAL A 73 -7.11 -8.45 5.54
CA VAL A 73 -6.51 -7.19 5.99
C VAL A 73 -6.04 -7.30 7.45
N GLU A 74 -6.83 -7.93 8.33
CA GLU A 74 -6.41 -8.14 9.71
C GLU A 74 -5.21 -9.08 9.82
N ARG A 75 -5.12 -10.14 9.01
CA ARG A 75 -3.93 -11.01 8.98
C ARG A 75 -2.66 -10.23 8.61
N VAL A 76 -2.75 -9.31 7.64
CA VAL A 76 -1.63 -8.42 7.31
C VAL A 76 -1.29 -7.52 8.48
N ALA A 77 -2.28 -6.93 9.16
CA ALA A 77 -2.06 -6.09 10.34
C ALA A 77 -1.41 -6.88 11.50
N VAL A 78 -1.76 -8.15 11.71
CA VAL A 78 -1.10 -9.04 12.67
C VAL A 78 0.37 -9.24 12.30
N MET A 79 0.69 -9.51 11.04
CA MET A 79 2.07 -9.65 10.58
C MET A 79 2.85 -8.35 10.80
N GLU A 80 2.25 -7.23 10.46
CA GLU A 80 2.84 -5.91 10.67
C GLU A 80 3.21 -5.69 12.14
N ARG A 81 2.28 -5.91 13.07
CA ARG A 81 2.54 -5.79 14.51
C ARG A 81 3.64 -6.74 15.00
N ARG A 82 3.70 -7.96 14.45
CA ARG A 82 4.74 -8.95 14.78
C ARG A 82 6.13 -8.48 14.35
N TYR A 83 6.26 -7.82 13.19
CA TYR A 83 7.55 -7.49 12.61
C TYR A 83 7.97 -6.02 12.80
N ALA A 84 7.07 -5.13 13.18
CA ALA A 84 7.36 -3.71 13.44
C ALA A 84 8.40 -3.48 14.55
N GLY A 85 8.53 -4.43 15.50
CA GLY A 85 9.41 -4.32 16.67
C GLY A 85 10.89 -4.70 16.48
N HIS A 86 11.31 -5.23 15.32
CA HIS A 86 12.68 -5.72 15.14
C HIS A 86 13.73 -4.64 14.78
N GLY A 87 13.38 -3.35 14.93
CA GLY A 87 14.20 -2.23 14.47
C GLY A 87 14.20 -0.99 15.35
N GLY A 88 14.01 -1.13 16.67
CA GLY A 88 13.95 0.07 17.51
C GLY A 88 13.76 -0.13 19.01
N GLU A 89 14.49 -1.05 19.65
CA GLU A 89 14.99 -0.72 20.98
C GLU A 89 16.02 0.40 20.79
N ARG A 90 15.56 1.65 20.71
CA ARG A 90 16.39 2.72 21.25
C ARG A 90 16.42 2.48 22.75
N ARG A 91 17.43 1.74 23.22
CA ARG A 91 17.92 1.90 24.60
C ARG A 91 18.05 3.40 24.81
N SER A 92 17.11 3.98 25.53
CA SER A 92 17.25 5.32 26.08
C SER A 92 18.57 5.30 26.83
N ALA A 93 19.59 5.95 26.27
CA ALA A 93 20.71 6.36 27.07
C ALA A 93 20.13 7.38 28.05
N GLU A 94 19.98 6.95 29.30
CA GLU A 94 19.88 7.87 30.43
C GLU A 94 21.01 8.90 30.29
N VAL A 95 20.62 10.17 30.26
CA VAL A 95 21.47 11.33 30.56
C VAL A 95 20.92 11.92 31.84
#